data_AF-A0A2S4M6D7-F1
#
_entry.id   AF-A0A2S4M6D7-F1
#
_cell.length_a   1.000
_cell.length_b   1.000
_cell.length_c   1.000
_cell.angle_alpha   90.00
_cell.angle_beta   90.00
_cell.angle_gamma   90.00
#
_symmetry.space_group_name_H-M   'P 1'
#
loop_
_entity.id
_entity.type
_entity.pdbx_description
1 polymer ?
#
loop_
_entity_poly.entity_id
_entity_poly.type
_entity_poly.pdbx_seq_one_letter_code
_entity_poly.pdbx_strand_id
1 'polypeptide(L)' 'MNTAKIERIETRLVDLPTIRPHKLSVATMYGQTLMLVKVVCSDGVVGIGEGTTIAGMAYGPESPEAMKV' A
#
# COMPACT_ATOMS: atom_id res chain seq x y z
N MET A 1 -17.36 4.67 27.74
CA MET A 1 -16.22 4.14 26.97
C MET A 1 -15.56 5.31 26.27
N ASN A 2 -14.24 5.48 26.40
CA ASN A 2 -13.54 6.57 25.74
C ASN A 2 -13.36 6.21 24.25
N THR A 3 -13.68 7.11 23.34
CA THR A 3 -13.51 6.88 21.90
C THR A 3 -12.02 6.93 21.55
N ALA A 4 -11.50 5.88 20.91
CA ALA A 4 -10.13 5.86 20.43
C ALA A 4 -9.90 6.97 19.40
N LYS A 5 -8.78 7.70 19.52
CA LYS A 5 -8.36 8.72 18.55
C LYS A 5 -7.17 8.21 17.76
N ILE A 6 -7.09 8.58 16.48
CA ILE A 6 -5.90 8.33 15.66
C ILE A 6 -4.82 9.32 16.11
N GLU A 7 -3.66 8.79 16.52
CA GLU A 7 -2.51 9.59 16.96
C GLU A 7 -1.47 9.76 15.87
N ARG A 8 -1.26 8.72 15.04
CA ARG A 8 -0.25 8.73 14.00
C ARG A 8 -0.64 7.83 12.83
N ILE A 9 -0.35 8.31 11.62
CA ILE A 9 -0.43 7.52 10.39
C ILE A 9 0.97 7.49 9.78
N GLU A 10 1.47 6.30 9.45
CA GLU A 10 2.74 6.10 8.75
C GLU A 10 2.49 5.36 7.44
N THR A 11 3.15 5.79 6.38
CA THR A 11 3.11 5.11 5.07
C THR A 11 4.51 4.65 4.67
N ARG A 12 4.62 3.46 4.09
CA ARG A 12 5.89 2.90 3.57
C ARG A 12 5.65 2.23 2.23
N LEU A 13 6.51 2.47 1.26
CA LEU A 13 6.56 1.62 0.07
C LEU A 13 7.26 0.32 0.43
N VAL A 14 6.71 -0.79 -0.04
CA VAL A 14 7.28 -2.11 0.13
C VAL A 14 7.34 -2.77 -1.23
N ASP A 15 8.54 -3.09 -1.66
CA ASP A 15 8.80 -3.87 -2.87
C ASP A 15 8.90 -5.36 -2.50
N LEU A 16 8.07 -6.18 -3.12
CA LEU A 16 8.02 -7.62 -2.93
C LEU A 16 8.30 -8.35 -4.25
N PRO A 17 9.06 -9.46 -4.21
CA PRO A 17 9.21 -10.31 -5.37
C PRO A 17 7.88 -11.03 -5.67
N THR A 18 7.55 -11.18 -6.95
CA THR A 18 6.50 -12.11 -7.39
C THR A 18 7.11 -13.47 -7.70
N ILE A 19 6.32 -14.54 -7.62
CA ILE A 19 6.81 -15.91 -7.89
C ILE A 19 7.26 -16.13 -9.35
N ARG A 20 6.77 -15.29 -10.28
CA ARG A 20 7.11 -15.29 -11.72
C ARG A 20 6.65 -13.98 -12.35
N PRO A 21 7.12 -13.65 -13.57
CA PRO A 21 6.53 -12.57 -14.35
C PRO A 21 5.03 -12.78 -14.58
N HIS A 22 4.24 -11.72 -14.38
CA HIS A 22 2.80 -11.72 -14.58
C HIS A 22 2.43 -10.80 -15.74
N LYS A 23 2.09 -11.41 -16.89
CA LYS A 23 1.80 -10.68 -18.13
C LYS A 23 0.31 -10.33 -18.22
N LEU A 24 0.03 -9.07 -18.44
CA LEU A 24 -1.29 -8.48 -18.67
C LEU A 24 -1.32 -7.85 -20.07
N SER A 25 -2.48 -7.35 -20.50
CA SER A 25 -2.62 -6.65 -21.78
C SER A 25 -1.82 -5.34 -21.84
N VAL A 26 -1.68 -4.65 -20.71
CA VAL A 26 -1.08 -3.31 -20.60
C VAL A 26 0.36 -3.30 -20.08
N ALA A 27 0.79 -4.37 -19.40
CA ALA A 27 2.09 -4.43 -18.73
C ALA A 27 2.51 -5.87 -18.42
N THR A 28 3.78 -6.07 -18.07
CA THR A 28 4.26 -7.31 -17.44
C THR A 28 4.91 -6.95 -16.11
N MET A 29 4.40 -7.52 -15.02
CA MET A 29 4.93 -7.30 -13.67
C MET A 29 6.06 -8.29 -13.37
N TYR A 30 7.18 -7.78 -12.84
CA TYR A 30 8.34 -8.59 -12.38
C TYR A 30 8.51 -8.57 -10.86
N GLY A 31 7.69 -7.79 -10.17
CA GLY A 31 7.60 -7.62 -8.73
C GLY A 31 6.31 -6.87 -8.42
N GLN A 32 6.03 -6.67 -7.14
CA GLN A 32 4.90 -5.85 -6.69
C GLN A 32 5.40 -4.78 -5.73
N THR A 33 4.97 -3.55 -5.97
CA THR A 33 5.16 -2.44 -5.05
C THR A 33 3.81 -2.12 -4.43
N LEU A 34 3.74 -2.10 -3.10
CA LEU A 34 2.56 -1.67 -2.36
C LEU A 34 2.90 -0.52 -1.40
N MET A 35 1.91 0.28 -1.06
CA MET A 35 2.00 1.21 0.05
C MET A 35 1.35 0.57 1.29
N LEU A 36 2.17 0.27 2.30
CA LEU A 36 1.70 -0.17 3.61
C LEU A 36 1.35 1.06 4.46
N VAL A 37 0.15 1.06 5.04
CA VAL A 37 -0.31 2.09 6.00
C VAL A 37 -0.34 1.49 7.40
N LYS A 38 0.17 2.24 8.37
CA LYS A 38 0.08 1.92 9.79
C LYS A 38 -0.63 3.06 10.52
N VAL A 39 -1.74 2.74 11.19
CA VAL A 39 -2.54 3.68 11.99
C VAL A 39 -2.36 3.34 13.45
N VAL A 40 -1.83 4.28 14.23
CA VAL A 40 -1.63 4.13 15.68
C VAL A 40 -2.71 4.91 16.41
N CYS A 41 -3.43 4.25 17.31
CA CYS A 41 -4.53 4.81 18.08
C CYS A 41 -4.13 5.05 19.54
N SER A 42 -4.83 5.97 20.20
CA SER A 42 -4.56 6.43 21.57
C SER A 42 -4.80 5.38 22.66
N ASP A 43 -5.47 4.29 22.32
CA ASP A 43 -5.68 3.13 23.18
C ASP A 43 -4.58 2.06 23.01
N GLY A 44 -3.56 2.34 22.21
CA GLY A 44 -2.44 1.46 21.92
C GLY A 44 -2.69 0.47 20.77
N VAL A 45 -3.88 0.46 20.17
CA VAL A 45 -4.17 -0.39 19.01
C VAL A 45 -3.43 0.13 17.78
N VAL A 46 -2.87 -0.80 17.00
CA VAL A 46 -2.24 -0.50 15.70
C VAL A 46 -2.99 -1.21 14.59
N GLY A 47 -3.58 -0.43 13.69
CA GLY A 47 -4.18 -0.90 12.45
C GLY A 47 -3.16 -0.95 11.32
N ILE A 48 -3.24 -1.96 10.47
CA ILE A 48 -2.45 -2.08 9.24
C ILE A 48 -3.42 -2.09 8.05
N GLY A 49 -3.08 -1.34 7.01
CA GLY A 49 -3.78 -1.33 5.73
C GLY A 49 -2.81 -1.40 4.57
N GLU A 50 -3.33 -1.72 3.39
CA GLU A 50 -2.56 -1.86 2.15
C GLU A 50 -3.23 -1.06 1.04
N GLY A 51 -2.45 -0.22 0.38
CA GLY A 51 -2.80 0.44 -0.89
C GLY A 51 -1.94 -0.12 -2.01
N THR A 52 -2.54 -0.86 -2.93
CA THR A 52 -1.83 -1.61 -3.98
C THR A 52 -2.45 -1.36 -5.34
N THR A 53 -1.61 -1.23 -6.36
CA THR A 53 -2.04 -1.19 -7.76
C THR A 53 -1.46 -2.37 -8.53
N ILE A 54 -1.71 -2.40 -9.85
CA ILE A 54 -1.17 -3.40 -10.75
C ILE A 54 -0.30 -2.64 -11.76
N ALA A 55 1.01 -2.91 -11.73
CA ALA A 55 1.99 -2.27 -12.61
C ALA A 55 1.98 -0.72 -12.57
N GLY A 56 1.94 -0.14 -11.36
CA GLY A 56 1.93 1.32 -11.18
C GLY A 56 0.67 1.94 -11.78
N MET A 57 0.83 2.97 -12.61
CA MET A 57 -0.27 3.65 -13.30
C MET A 57 -0.70 2.97 -14.62
N ALA A 58 -0.13 1.81 -14.97
CA ALA A 58 -0.47 1.14 -16.22
C ALA A 58 -1.89 0.53 -16.20
N TYR A 59 -2.40 0.20 -15.02
CA TYR A 59 -3.74 -0.36 -14.85
C TYR A 59 -4.82 0.69 -14.58
N GLY A 60 -4.48 1.73 -13.81
CA GLY A 60 -5.39 2.81 -13.42
C GLY A 60 -4.62 4.08 -13.11
N PRO A 61 -5.29 5.19 -12.76
CA PRO A 61 -4.67 6.50 -12.62
C PRO A 61 -3.89 6.69 -11.30
N GLU A 62 -3.71 5.65 -10.49
CA GLU A 62 -3.06 5.71 -9.18
C GLU A 62 -1.75 4.93 -9.19
N SER A 63 -0.81 5.29 -8.29
CA SER A 63 0.41 4.51 -8.04
C SER A 63 0.73 4.45 -6.54
N PRO A 64 1.49 3.44 -6.06
CA PRO A 64 1.94 3.39 -4.67
C PRO A 64 2.70 4.65 -4.23
N GLU A 65 3.53 5.21 -5.11
CA GLU A 65 4.30 6.43 -4.86
C GLU A 65 3.38 7.63 -4.66
N ALA A 66 2.35 7.77 -5.51
CA ALA A 66 1.37 8.84 -5.40
C ALA A 66 0.48 8.70 -4.16
N MET A 67 0.03 7.47 -3.84
CA MET A 67 -0.78 7.20 -2.65
C MET A 67 -0.03 7.47 -1.33
N LYS A 68 1.31 7.36 -1.33
CA LYS A 68 2.13 7.58 -0.14
C LYS A 68 2.19 9.06 0.28
N VAL A 69 2.09 9.99 -0.68
CA VAL A 69 2.26 11.44 -0.50
C VAL A 69 1.01 12.07 0.08
#